data_AF-A0A3D9MZZ4-F1
#
_entry.id   AF-A0A3D9MZZ4-F1
#
_cell.length_a   1.000
_cell.length_b   1.000
_cell.length_c   1.000
_cell.angle_alpha   90.00
_cell.angle_beta   90.00
_cell.angle_gamma   90.00
#
_symmetry.space_group_name_H-M   'P 1'
#
loop_
_entity.id
_entity.type
_entity.pdbx_description
1 polymer ?
#
loop_
_entity_poly.entity_id
_entity_poly.type
_entity_poly.pdbx_seq_one_letter_code
_entity_poly.pdbx_strand_id
1 'polypeptide(L)' 'MSKPWQDKAKGNWNIAKGKLKQKWGELTDDDLDYQEGKEDEVVGRIQKKTGETKENVNSFLNDLKF' A
#
# COMPACT_ATOMS: atom_id res chain seq x y z
N MET A 1 -13.36 -6.57 -8.64
CA MET A 1 -12.12 -7.33 -8.34
C MET A 1 -11.93 -7.30 -6.83
N SER A 2 -11.72 -8.44 -6.17
CA SER A 2 -11.38 -8.43 -4.73
C SER A 2 -9.98 -7.82 -4.54
N LYS A 3 -9.68 -7.34 -3.33
CA LYS A 3 -8.34 -6.85 -2.95
C LYS A 3 -7.72 -7.82 -1.93
N PRO A 4 -7.15 -8.97 -2.37
CA PRO A 4 -6.63 -10.00 -1.47
C PRO A 4 -5.59 -9.51 -0.46
N TRP A 5 -4.87 -8.43 -0.78
CA TRP A 5 -3.85 -7.89 0.10
C TRP A 5 -4.41 -7.31 1.41
N GLN A 6 -5.68 -6.87 1.46
CA GLN A 6 -6.26 -6.21 2.63
C GLN A 6 -6.19 -7.10 3.89
N ASP A 7 -6.48 -8.40 3.73
CA ASP A 7 -6.42 -9.36 4.84
C ASP A 7 -4.98 -9.70 5.25
N LYS A 8 -4.07 -9.77 4.27
CA LYS A 8 -2.65 -10.14 4.49
C LYS A 8 -1.81 -8.99 5.05
N ALA A 9 -2.16 -7.76 4.69
CA ALA A 9 -1.44 -6.57 5.10
C ALA A 9 -1.51 -6.35 6.61
N LYS A 10 -2.60 -6.72 7.28
CA LYS A 10 -2.76 -6.51 8.73
C LYS A 10 -1.57 -7.02 9.55
N GLY A 11 -1.04 -8.20 9.23
CA GLY A 11 0.14 -8.77 9.89
C GLY A 11 1.48 -8.33 9.30
N ASN A 12 1.50 -7.96 8.02
CA ASN A 12 2.73 -7.78 7.26
C ASN A 12 2.94 -6.34 6.75
N TRP A 13 2.16 -5.38 7.25
CA TRP A 13 2.17 -4.00 6.75
C TRP A 13 3.54 -3.35 6.87
N ASN A 14 4.30 -3.62 7.94
CA ASN A 14 5.66 -3.08 8.08
C ASN A 14 6.60 -3.53 6.95
N ILE A 15 6.45 -4.77 6.47
CA ILE A 15 7.19 -5.28 5.32
C ILE A 15 6.69 -4.59 4.04
N ALA A 16 5.38 -4.47 3.89
CA ALA A 16 4.76 -3.77 2.77
C ALA A 16 5.27 -2.33 2.67
N LYS A 17 5.32 -1.59 3.77
CA LYS A 17 5.85 -0.22 3.85
C LYS A 17 7.27 -0.11 3.33
N GLY A 18 8.16 -1.02 3.73
CA GLY A 18 9.53 -1.05 3.23
C GLY A 18 9.57 -1.23 1.71
N LYS A 19 8.76 -2.14 1.17
CA LYS A 19 8.68 -2.41 -0.28
C LYS A 19 8.05 -1.25 -1.06
N LEU A 20 7.03 -0.61 -0.50
CA LEU A 20 6.39 0.59 -1.06
C LEU A 20 7.41 1.73 -1.17
N LYS A 21 8.15 2.03 -0.11
CA LYS A 21 9.20 3.06 -0.12
C LYS A 21 10.37 2.73 -1.06
N GLN A 22 10.72 1.44 -1.21
CA GLN A 22 11.72 1.00 -2.19
C GLN A 22 11.26 1.21 -3.64
N LYS A 23 9.98 0.97 -3.93
CA LYS A 23 9.40 1.15 -5.27
C LYS A 23 9.15 2.62 -5.59
N TRP A 24 8.65 3.37 -4.62
CA TRP A 24 8.28 4.77 -4.74
C TRP A 24 8.99 5.57 -3.65
N GLY A 25 10.18 6.10 -3.98
CA GLY A 25 11.09 6.74 -3.02
C GLY A 25 10.58 8.04 -2.38
N GLU A 26 9.47 8.58 -2.88
CA GLU A 26 8.80 9.76 -2.33
C GLU A 26 7.84 9.45 -1.18
N LEU A 27 7.47 8.17 -0.99
CA LEU A 27 6.57 7.76 0.08
C LEU A 27 7.28 7.86 1.43
N THR A 28 6.58 8.43 2.40
CA THR A 28 7.01 8.52 3.79
C THR A 28 6.25 7.53 4.66
N ASP A 29 6.66 7.40 5.92
CA ASP A 29 5.92 6.58 6.89
C ASP A 29 4.51 7.13 7.17
N ASP A 30 4.31 8.44 7.09
CA ASP A 30 3.00 9.09 7.27
C ASP A 30 2.04 8.82 6.11
N ASP A 31 2.56 8.80 4.88
CA ASP A 31 1.78 8.45 3.68
C ASP A 31 1.29 7.00 3.74
N LEU A 32 2.04 6.16 4.46
CA LEU A 32 1.82 4.72 4.60
C LEU A 32 1.26 4.34 5.97
N ASP A 33 0.83 5.31 6.78
CA ASP A 33 0.20 5.02 8.05
C ASP A 33 -1.15 4.32 7.82
N TYR A 34 -1.23 3.08 8.30
CA TYR A 34 -2.36 2.20 8.06
C TYR A 34 -3.13 1.96 9.34
N GLN A 35 -4.45 2.04 9.21
CA GLN A 35 -5.41 1.69 10.23
C GLN A 35 -6.38 0.66 9.63
N GLU A 36 -6.74 -0.34 10.43
CA GLU A 36 -7.68 -1.38 10.00
C GLU A 36 -9.00 -0.75 9.51
N GLY A 37 -9.47 -1.18 8.33
CA GLY A 37 -10.66 -0.62 7.69
C GLY A 37 -10.43 0.68 6.91
N LYS A 38 -9.20 1.19 6.85
CA LYS A 38 -8.81 2.38 6.07
C LYS A 38 -7.89 2.07 4.89
N GLU A 39 -8.01 0.89 4.31
CA GLU A 39 -7.19 0.43 3.18
C GLU A 39 -7.32 1.37 1.98
N ASP A 40 -8.53 1.85 1.70
CA ASP A 40 -8.77 2.78 0.58
C ASP A 40 -8.15 4.16 0.82
N GLU A 41 -8.05 4.59 2.08
CA GLU A 41 -7.41 5.85 2.43
C GLU A 41 -5.90 5.78 2.19
N VAL A 42 -5.24 4.70 2.63
CA VAL A 42 -3.80 4.52 2.44
C VAL A 42 -3.46 4.41 0.95
N VAL A 43 -4.25 3.66 0.17
CA VAL A 43 -4.07 3.59 -1.28
C VAL A 43 -4.28 4.95 -1.93
N GLY A 44 -5.25 5.73 -1.45
CA GLY A 44 -5.50 7.09 -1.93
C GLY A 44 -4.34 8.05 -1.63
N ARG A 45 -3.72 7.96 -0.45
CA ARG A 45 -2.52 8.73 -0.10
C ARG A 45 -1.34 8.39 -1.00
N ILE A 46 -1.07 7.08 -1.19
CA ILE A 46 -0.04 6.60 -2.11
C ILE A 46 -0.28 7.17 -3.50
N GLN A 47 -1.51 7.08 -4.00
CA GLN A 47 -1.90 7.59 -5.30
C GLN A 47 -1.61 9.09 -5.48
N LYS A 48 -2.00 9.89 -4.48
CA LYS A 48 -1.79 11.34 -4.50
C LYS A 48 -0.32 11.72 -4.42
N LYS A 49 0.48 10.95 -3.68
CA LYS A 49 1.91 11.19 -3.54
C LYS A 49 2.60 10.87 -4.87
N THR A 50 2.49 9.62 -5.31
CA THR A 50 3.28 9.06 -6.43
C THR A 50 2.72 9.34 -7.81
N GLY A 51 1.47 9.80 -7.91
CA GLY A 51 0.76 9.95 -9.19
C GLY A 51 0.35 8.63 -9.85
N GLU A 52 0.54 7.49 -9.17
CA GLU A 52 0.20 6.17 -9.69
C GLU A 52 -1.31 5.94 -9.85
N THR A 53 -1.70 4.85 -10.49
CA THR A 53 -3.11 4.41 -10.48
C THR A 53 -3.40 3.57 -9.25
N LYS A 54 -4.63 3.64 -8.74
CA LYS A 54 -5.08 2.71 -7.68
C LYS A 54 -4.88 1.25 -8.09
N GLU A 55 -5.04 0.95 -9.38
CA GLU A 55 -4.86 -0.40 -9.92
C GLU A 55 -3.40 -0.86 -9.77
N ASN A 56 -2.43 -0.04 -10.16
CA ASN A 56 -1.00 -0.34 -9.99
C ASN A 56 -0.60 -0.53 -8.53
N VAL A 57 -1.14 0.31 -7.63
CA VAL A 57 -0.89 0.19 -6.19
C VAL A 57 -1.47 -1.10 -5.64
N ASN A 58 -2.73 -1.42 -5.97
CA ASN A 58 -3.38 -2.66 -5.53
C ASN A 58 -2.69 -3.90 -6.12
N SER A 59 -2.30 -3.86 -7.39
CA SER A 59 -1.55 -4.95 -8.04
C SER A 59 -0.22 -5.17 -7.34
N PHE A 60 0.53 -4.10 -7.07
CA PHE A 60 1.79 -4.22 -6.33
C PHE A 60 1.59 -4.85 -4.96
N LEU A 61 0.59 -4.38 -4.18
CA LEU A 61 0.28 -4.91 -2.86
C LEU A 61 -0.17 -6.38 -2.91
N ASN A 62 -0.87 -6.80 -3.97
CA ASN A 62 -1.25 -8.20 -4.19
C ASN A 62 -0.06 -9.09 -4.53
N ASP A 63 0.93 -8.55 -5.25
CA ASP A 63 2.14 -9.28 -5.68
C ASP A 63 3.17 -9.43 -4.55
N LEU A 64 3.04 -8.64 -3.49
CA LEU A 64 3.88 -8.79 -2.31
C LEU A 64 3.62 -10.17 -1.68
N LYS A 65 4.67 -10.99 -1.72
CA LYS A 65 4.72 -12.26 -1.00
C LYS A 65 4.97 -11.93 0.47
N PHE A 66 3.93 -12.11 1.27
CA PHE A 66 3.99 -12.04 2.71
C PHE A 66 3.76 -13.42 3.32
#